data_AF-A0A090VBV0-F1
#
_entry.id   AF-A0A090VBV0-F1
#
_cell.length_a   1.000
_cell.length_b   1.000
_cell.length_c   1.000
_cell.angle_alpha   90.00
_cell.angle_beta   90.00
_cell.angle_gamma   90.00
#
_symmetry.space_group_name_H-M   'P 1'
#
loop_
_entity.id
_entity.type
_entity.pdbx_description
1 polymer ?
#
loop_
_entity_poly.entity_id
_entity_poly.type
_entity_poly.pdbx_seq_one_letter_code
_entity_poly.pdbx_strand_id
1 'polypeptide(L)'
;MVHIISFLFIVEFFLIALLLFYILFKKGVTFKVGICFGILFFIFIPIWIMIVTGTLELSKSDFSYTTISDIILKKNIGSSLLLIGYLFSIIIYLYFPSRYSNLEVNTKFRPSIKSYLIVYIIGMLIVFIGSGMLEGGNWYTNRHYFFESSGSLAVLVSFITSSARILIISSLFFKWMKNELSFFKFLTLVITFTVLDMVFSGNRIYLFCTAILVGLLFLKRYPKKTLISLPFIFPTTFFLGYFASIFRHMRGPLFVNGLPTFEVFINALNRAMILEPPNPKSFFIGISESVNVNVIYDLFNRYNDFLNGATYLKPLFFYIPRSIWEGKPETITVITANAFGGNSLVTTIIGEMYMNFSIFGIVLLPIVLWFTEGLLTKYLKNYGSILSIIGFFFGILFFRMPYSDDFLIFAFLVFILTFFNIFKKYKFKFN
;
A
#
# COMPACT_ATOMS: atom_id res chain seq x y z
N MET A 1 32.94 6.18 8.78
CA MET A 1 31.92 5.80 7.77
C MET A 1 30.54 5.56 8.36
N VAL A 2 30.36 4.67 9.35
CA VAL A 2 29.02 4.38 9.94
C VAL A 2 28.30 5.63 10.44
N HIS A 3 28.96 6.46 11.25
CA HIS A 3 28.37 7.71 11.75
C HIS A 3 27.98 8.69 10.63
N ILE A 4 28.73 8.72 9.52
CA ILE A 4 28.43 9.56 8.35
C ILE A 4 27.16 9.05 7.67
N ILE A 5 27.03 7.74 7.46
CA ILE A 5 25.82 7.13 6.89
C ILE A 5 24.61 7.36 7.77
N SER A 6 24.73 7.14 9.08
CA SER A 6 23.66 7.46 10.03
C SER A 6 23.26 8.93 9.96
N PHE A 7 24.23 9.84 9.90
CA PHE A 7 23.96 11.27 9.74
C PHE A 7 23.23 11.60 8.43
N LEU A 8 23.62 11.01 7.30
CA LEU A 8 22.95 11.22 6.01
C LEU A 8 21.50 10.74 6.04
N PHE A 9 21.22 9.56 6.60
CA PHE A 9 19.84 9.08 6.79
C PHE A 9 19.02 10.03 7.67
N ILE A 10 19.61 10.56 8.74
CA ILE A 10 18.94 11.53 9.63
C ILE A 10 18.60 12.82 8.85
N VAL A 11 19.52 13.32 8.03
CA VAL A 11 19.28 14.52 7.19
C VAL A 11 18.14 14.27 6.20
N GLU A 12 18.15 13.15 5.48
CA GLU A 12 17.09 12.80 4.53
C GLU A 12 15.73 12.61 5.21
N PHE A 13 15.71 11.98 6.40
CA PHE A 13 14.50 11.85 7.21
C PHE A 13 13.90 13.22 7.51
N PHE A 14 14.69 14.16 8.03
CA PHE A 14 14.20 15.50 8.34
C PHE A 14 13.76 16.26 7.08
N LEU A 15 14.49 16.15 5.97
CA LEU A 15 14.08 16.76 4.70
C LEU A 15 12.72 16.24 4.21
N ILE A 16 12.52 14.92 4.24
CA ILE A 16 11.26 14.30 3.80
C ILE A 16 10.11 14.65 4.77
N ALA A 17 10.37 14.68 6.08
CA ALA A 17 9.39 15.12 7.06
C ALA A 17 8.99 16.59 6.87
N LEU A 18 9.97 17.48 6.63
CA LEU A 18 9.70 18.89 6.32
C LEU A 18 8.89 19.04 5.04
N LEU A 19 9.24 18.31 3.98
CA LEU A 19 8.49 18.31 2.72
C LEU A 19 7.07 17.75 2.91
N LEU A 20 6.88 16.70 3.70
CA LEU A 20 5.55 16.17 4.05
C LEU A 20 4.68 17.25 4.68
N PHE A 21 5.16 17.90 5.75
CA PHE A 21 4.39 18.93 6.44
C PHE A 21 4.15 20.15 5.53
N TYR A 22 5.18 20.62 4.82
CA TYR A 22 5.05 21.73 3.89
C TYR A 22 3.95 21.48 2.83
N ILE A 23 3.99 20.33 2.17
CA ILE A 23 3.00 19.98 1.14
C ILE A 23 1.62 19.73 1.76
N LEU A 24 1.54 19.06 2.92
CA LEU A 24 0.28 18.82 3.62
C LEU A 24 -0.43 20.13 3.98
N PHE A 25 0.27 21.08 4.57
CA PHE A 25 -0.33 22.35 4.97
C PHE A 25 -0.63 23.25 3.76
N LYS A 26 0.23 23.27 2.74
CA LYS A 26 0.04 24.11 1.53
C LYS A 26 -1.00 23.57 0.55
N LYS A 27 -0.94 22.27 0.22
CA LYS A 27 -1.76 21.64 -0.83
C LYS A 27 -2.76 20.61 -0.28
N GLY A 28 -2.57 20.11 0.94
CA GLY A 28 -3.35 19.00 1.49
C GLY A 28 -2.78 17.64 1.14
N VAL A 29 -3.57 16.61 1.41
CA VAL A 29 -3.25 15.23 1.04
C VAL A 29 -3.21 15.11 -0.47
N THR A 30 -2.08 14.65 -0.99
CA THR A 30 -1.78 14.52 -2.41
C THR A 30 -0.92 13.27 -2.61
N PHE A 31 -0.65 12.91 -3.87
CA PHE A 31 0.27 11.82 -4.20
C PHE A 31 1.63 11.98 -3.52
N LYS A 32 2.20 13.19 -3.53
CA LYS A 32 3.46 13.50 -2.85
C LYS A 32 3.41 13.31 -1.34
N VAL A 33 2.33 13.69 -0.67
CA VAL A 33 2.16 13.44 0.77
C VAL A 33 2.08 11.93 1.04
N GLY A 34 1.43 11.17 0.16
CA GLY A 34 1.41 9.71 0.21
C GLY A 34 2.82 9.11 0.09
N ILE A 35 3.61 9.59 -0.88
CA ILE A 35 5.01 9.17 -1.08
C ILE A 35 5.85 9.50 0.17
N CYS A 36 5.83 10.74 0.66
CA CYS A 36 6.60 11.11 1.84
C CYS A 36 6.22 10.24 3.05
N PHE A 37 4.91 10.03 3.27
CA PHE A 37 4.45 9.20 4.37
C PHE A 37 4.89 7.74 4.21
N GLY A 38 4.76 7.18 3.00
CA GLY A 38 5.21 5.82 2.69
C GLY A 38 6.70 5.62 3.00
N ILE A 39 7.56 6.57 2.64
CA ILE A 39 9.00 6.51 2.95
C ILE A 39 9.24 6.61 4.45
N LEU A 40 8.64 7.60 5.11
CA LEU A 40 8.81 7.79 6.56
C LEU A 40 8.39 6.56 7.35
N PHE A 41 7.34 5.88 6.91
CA PHE A 41 6.78 4.72 7.58
C PHE A 41 7.48 3.40 7.22
N PHE A 42 7.53 3.03 5.93
CA PHE A 42 8.03 1.72 5.49
C PHE A 42 9.57 1.65 5.39
N ILE A 43 10.24 2.78 5.26
CA ILE A 43 11.71 2.83 5.08
C ILE A 43 12.40 3.41 6.31
N PHE A 44 11.97 4.59 6.79
CA PHE A 44 12.69 5.24 7.89
C PHE A 44 12.44 4.62 9.27
N ILE A 45 11.27 4.03 9.57
CA ILE A 45 11.11 3.32 10.85
C ILE A 45 12.16 2.19 10.98
N PRO A 46 12.32 1.29 9.98
CA PRO A 46 13.40 0.30 10.00
C PRO A 46 14.81 0.89 10.04
N ILE A 47 15.07 1.98 9.29
CA ILE A 47 16.37 2.65 9.32
C ILE A 47 16.67 3.22 10.71
N TRP A 48 15.69 3.81 11.40
CA TRP A 48 15.86 4.30 12.77
C TRP A 48 16.22 3.17 13.73
N ILE A 49 15.54 2.01 13.62
CA ILE A 49 15.91 0.81 14.38
C ILE A 49 17.37 0.46 14.10
N MET A 50 17.75 0.34 12.81
CA MET A 50 19.11 0.01 12.40
C MET A 50 20.18 1.01 12.87
N ILE A 51 19.87 2.31 12.90
CA ILE A 51 20.80 3.35 13.40
C ILE A 51 20.98 3.23 14.90
N VAL A 52 19.90 2.99 15.66
CA VAL A 52 19.92 2.92 17.13
C VAL A 52 20.57 1.64 17.64
N THR A 53 20.25 0.49 17.04
CA THR A 53 20.74 -0.83 17.49
C THR A 53 22.02 -1.26 16.75
N GLY A 54 22.32 -0.65 15.60
CA GLY A 54 23.36 -1.09 14.68
C GLY A 54 22.94 -2.26 13.77
N THR A 55 21.75 -2.84 14.00
CA THR A 55 21.25 -4.02 13.27
C THR A 55 19.75 -3.95 12.97
N LEU A 56 19.34 -4.44 11.80
CA LEU A 56 17.93 -4.71 11.49
C LEU A 56 17.72 -6.23 11.40
N GLU A 57 17.18 -6.79 12.46
CA GLU A 57 16.88 -8.22 12.56
C GLU A 57 15.67 -8.60 11.70
N LEU A 58 15.78 -9.75 11.04
CA LEU A 58 14.68 -10.38 10.33
C LEU A 58 13.77 -11.12 11.33
N SER A 59 12.46 -10.99 11.13
CA SER A 59 11.48 -11.78 11.88
C SER A 59 11.60 -13.27 11.54
N LYS A 60 12.26 -14.05 12.40
CA LYS A 60 12.45 -15.50 12.21
C LYS A 60 11.14 -16.29 12.19
N SER A 61 10.11 -15.82 12.90
CA SER A 61 8.78 -16.47 12.91
C SER A 61 8.11 -16.44 11.54
N ASP A 62 8.38 -15.40 10.74
CA ASP A 62 7.71 -15.17 9.46
C ASP A 62 8.58 -15.55 8.24
N PHE A 63 9.90 -15.48 8.37
CA PHE A 63 10.83 -15.52 7.23
C PHE A 63 12.00 -16.50 7.42
N SER A 64 11.93 -17.43 8.38
CA SER A 64 12.99 -18.44 8.62
C SER A 64 13.27 -19.37 7.43
N TYR A 65 12.31 -19.55 6.52
CA TYR A 65 12.46 -20.34 5.29
C TYR A 65 13.13 -19.56 4.14
N THR A 66 13.39 -18.26 4.32
CA THR A 66 14.03 -17.43 3.31
C THR A 66 15.54 -17.36 3.55
N THR A 67 16.29 -17.03 2.51
CA THR A 67 17.72 -16.70 2.59
C THR A 67 17.98 -15.23 2.91
N ILE A 68 16.94 -14.48 3.28
CA ILE A 68 17.07 -13.06 3.64
C ILE A 68 17.88 -12.94 4.93
N SER A 69 18.79 -11.97 4.96
CA SER A 69 19.72 -11.80 6.07
C SER A 69 19.35 -10.65 7.01
N ASP A 70 19.82 -10.76 8.26
CA ASP A 70 19.87 -9.63 9.19
C ASP A 70 20.82 -8.56 8.61
N ILE A 71 20.43 -7.30 8.68
CA ILE A 71 21.29 -6.21 8.22
C ILE A 71 22.15 -5.75 9.38
N ILE A 72 23.47 -5.79 9.20
CA ILE A 72 24.43 -5.15 10.12
C ILE A 72 24.97 -3.90 9.44
N LEU A 73 24.67 -2.72 10.01
CA LEU A 73 24.99 -1.43 9.40
C LEU A 73 26.49 -1.30 9.07
N LYS A 74 27.37 -1.76 9.98
CA LYS A 74 28.82 -1.72 9.79
C LYS A 74 29.32 -2.55 8.60
N LYS A 75 28.60 -3.62 8.24
CA LYS A 75 28.96 -4.52 7.12
C LYS A 75 28.31 -4.12 5.80
N ASN A 76 27.25 -3.30 5.84
CA ASN A 76 26.43 -2.95 4.68
C ASN A 76 26.54 -1.46 4.29
N ILE A 77 27.77 -0.93 4.31
CA ILE A 77 28.06 0.48 3.99
C ILE A 77 27.68 0.81 2.54
N GLY A 78 28.06 -0.04 1.58
CA GLY A 78 27.74 0.16 0.16
C GLY A 78 26.23 0.18 -0.11
N SER A 79 25.50 -0.81 0.39
CA SER A 79 24.04 -0.90 0.27
C SER A 79 23.31 0.25 0.96
N SER A 80 23.86 0.77 2.06
CA SER A 80 23.33 1.97 2.71
C SER A 80 23.53 3.22 1.84
N LEU A 81 24.68 3.36 1.16
CA LEU A 81 24.90 4.46 0.22
C LEU A 81 23.99 4.38 -1.01
N LEU A 82 23.71 3.17 -1.51
CA LEU A 82 22.73 2.97 -2.58
C LEU A 82 21.32 3.39 -2.12
N LEU A 83 20.91 2.99 -0.91
CA LEU A 83 19.61 3.39 -0.35
C LEU A 83 19.50 4.91 -0.23
N ILE A 84 20.54 5.58 0.29
CA ILE A 84 20.64 7.05 0.34
C ILE A 84 20.49 7.64 -1.06
N GLY A 85 21.18 7.08 -2.07
CA GLY A 85 21.05 7.53 -3.46
C GLY A 85 19.61 7.49 -3.97
N TYR A 86 18.88 6.40 -3.71
CA TYR A 86 17.45 6.29 -4.06
C TYR A 86 16.55 7.25 -3.27
N LEU A 87 16.80 7.43 -1.97
CA LEU A 87 16.05 8.37 -1.14
C LEU A 87 16.27 9.82 -1.60
N PHE A 88 17.50 10.21 -1.86
CA PHE A 88 17.86 11.51 -2.46
C PHE A 88 17.14 11.73 -3.80
N SER A 89 17.07 10.70 -4.62
CA SER A 89 16.35 10.70 -5.89
C SER A 89 14.84 10.95 -5.72
N ILE A 90 14.21 10.38 -4.68
CA ILE A 90 12.81 10.71 -4.34
C ILE A 90 12.70 12.16 -3.82
N ILE A 91 13.67 12.64 -3.04
CA ILE A 91 13.71 14.04 -2.58
C ILE A 91 13.71 14.99 -3.78
N ILE A 92 14.53 14.72 -4.81
CA ILE A 92 14.53 15.48 -6.07
C ILE A 92 13.12 15.54 -6.67
N TYR A 93 12.44 14.39 -6.80
CA TYR A 93 11.04 14.34 -7.26
C TYR A 93 10.10 15.21 -6.42
N LEU A 94 10.23 15.18 -5.09
CA LEU A 94 9.37 15.95 -4.20
C LEU A 94 9.50 17.46 -4.41
N TYR A 95 10.68 17.95 -4.81
CA TYR A 95 10.91 19.36 -5.17
C TYR A 95 10.32 19.77 -6.53
N PHE A 96 10.25 18.86 -7.51
CA PHE A 96 9.69 19.20 -8.83
C PHE A 96 8.22 19.61 -8.77
N PRO A 97 7.76 20.60 -9.54
CA PRO A 97 6.33 20.90 -9.62
C PRO A 97 5.55 19.73 -10.22
N SER A 98 4.35 19.49 -9.69
CA SER A 98 3.45 18.46 -10.22
C SER A 98 3.15 18.72 -11.69
N ARG A 99 3.31 17.70 -12.53
CA ARG A 99 2.92 17.74 -13.93
C ARG A 99 1.42 18.05 -14.00
N TYR A 100 1.05 19.09 -14.73
CA TYR A 100 -0.33 19.57 -14.84
C TYR A 100 -0.95 20.24 -13.59
N SER A 101 -0.12 20.80 -12.70
CA SER A 101 -0.60 21.57 -11.53
C SER A 101 -1.53 22.75 -11.85
N ASN A 102 -1.46 23.29 -13.07
CA ASN A 102 -2.29 24.43 -13.51
C ASN A 102 -3.65 24.02 -14.11
N LEU A 103 -3.96 22.71 -14.21
CA LEU A 103 -5.24 22.29 -14.77
C LEU A 103 -6.37 22.54 -13.77
N GLU A 104 -7.46 23.15 -14.26
CA GLU A 104 -8.67 23.32 -13.45
C GLU A 104 -9.28 21.97 -13.08
N VAL A 105 -9.63 21.84 -11.80
CA VAL A 105 -10.24 20.65 -11.22
C VAL A 105 -11.76 20.82 -11.26
N ASN A 106 -12.47 19.81 -11.78
CA ASN A 106 -13.93 19.86 -11.89
C ASN A 106 -14.59 19.84 -10.50
N THR A 107 -15.29 20.91 -10.14
CA THR A 107 -15.97 21.04 -8.84
C THR A 107 -17.37 20.42 -8.82
N LYS A 108 -17.93 20.06 -9.98
CA LYS A 108 -19.33 19.58 -10.11
C LYS A 108 -19.48 18.07 -9.95
N PHE A 109 -18.39 17.31 -9.97
CA PHE A 109 -18.47 15.85 -9.86
C PHE A 109 -19.01 15.41 -8.49
N ARG A 110 -19.93 14.44 -8.49
CA ARG A 110 -20.45 13.78 -7.28
C ARG A 110 -20.25 12.26 -7.36
N PRO A 111 -19.45 11.67 -6.45
CA PRO A 111 -19.22 10.22 -6.45
C PRO A 111 -20.47 9.41 -6.11
N SER A 112 -20.57 8.19 -6.63
CA SER A 112 -21.67 7.27 -6.34
C SER A 112 -21.23 6.13 -5.42
N ILE A 113 -21.27 6.36 -4.10
CA ILE A 113 -20.91 5.33 -3.10
C ILE A 113 -21.69 4.03 -3.33
N LYS A 114 -23.01 4.13 -3.59
CA LYS A 114 -23.87 2.96 -3.82
C LYS A 114 -23.38 2.12 -5.00
N SER A 115 -23.04 2.76 -6.12
CA SER A 115 -22.56 2.07 -7.32
C SER A 115 -21.23 1.37 -7.07
N TYR A 116 -20.29 2.03 -6.40
CA TYR A 116 -18.99 1.42 -6.08
C TYR A 116 -19.14 0.27 -5.08
N LEU A 117 -20.05 0.40 -4.12
CA LEU A 117 -20.38 -0.65 -3.16
C LEU A 117 -20.99 -1.89 -3.83
N ILE A 118 -21.86 -1.72 -4.82
CA ILE A 118 -22.42 -2.84 -5.61
C ILE A 118 -21.30 -3.58 -6.34
N VAL A 119 -20.40 -2.85 -7.03
CA VAL A 119 -19.25 -3.46 -7.72
C VAL A 119 -18.36 -4.23 -6.74
N TYR A 120 -18.10 -3.64 -5.58
CA TYR A 120 -17.32 -4.28 -4.52
C TYR A 120 -18.00 -5.54 -3.98
N ILE A 121 -19.29 -5.49 -3.64
CA ILE A 121 -20.02 -6.66 -3.10
C ILE A 121 -20.06 -7.79 -4.13
N ILE A 122 -20.37 -7.50 -5.39
CA ILE A 122 -20.38 -8.51 -6.46
C ILE A 122 -18.99 -9.13 -6.62
N GLY A 123 -17.94 -8.31 -6.71
CA GLY A 123 -16.57 -8.79 -6.83
C GLY A 123 -16.14 -9.65 -5.64
N MET A 124 -16.46 -9.21 -4.42
CA MET A 124 -16.19 -9.97 -3.20
C MET A 124 -16.98 -11.27 -3.13
N LEU A 125 -18.25 -11.30 -3.56
CA LEU A 125 -19.03 -12.53 -3.62
C LEU A 125 -18.41 -13.54 -4.59
N ILE A 126 -17.95 -13.09 -5.77
CA ILE A 126 -17.26 -13.94 -6.73
C ILE A 126 -15.98 -14.52 -6.13
N VAL A 127 -15.16 -13.68 -5.47
CA VAL A 127 -13.94 -14.14 -4.79
C VAL A 127 -14.26 -15.09 -3.66
N PHE A 128 -15.31 -14.81 -2.88
CA PHE A 128 -15.67 -15.58 -1.69
C PHE A 128 -16.24 -16.96 -2.05
N ILE A 129 -17.09 -17.04 -3.07
CA ILE A 129 -17.61 -18.31 -3.61
C ILE A 129 -16.50 -19.07 -4.34
N GLY A 130 -15.78 -18.40 -5.25
CA GLY A 130 -14.78 -19.05 -6.10
C GLY A 130 -13.54 -19.57 -5.35
N SER A 131 -13.26 -19.04 -4.16
CA SER A 131 -12.18 -19.54 -3.29
C SER A 131 -12.59 -20.71 -2.41
N GLY A 132 -13.86 -21.11 -2.38
CA GLY A 132 -14.30 -22.20 -1.49
C GLY A 132 -14.18 -21.86 -0.01
N MET A 133 -14.05 -20.58 0.38
CA MET A 133 -13.94 -20.17 1.78
C MET A 133 -15.20 -20.48 2.60
N LEU A 134 -16.35 -20.66 1.94
CA LEU A 134 -17.57 -21.20 2.55
C LEU A 134 -17.41 -22.65 3.02
N GLU A 135 -16.59 -23.42 2.32
CA GLU A 135 -16.36 -24.86 2.57
C GLU A 135 -15.25 -25.08 3.61
N GLY A 136 -14.59 -24.00 4.06
CA GLY A 136 -13.48 -24.02 5.01
C GLY A 136 -12.11 -24.11 4.32
N GLY A 137 -11.05 -24.21 5.12
CA GLY A 137 -9.66 -24.29 4.66
C GLY A 137 -8.81 -23.06 4.93
N ASN A 138 -7.54 -23.13 4.52
CA ASN A 138 -6.61 -22.02 4.69
C ASN A 138 -6.89 -20.96 3.62
N TRP A 139 -7.21 -19.75 4.07
CA TRP A 139 -7.46 -18.57 3.25
C TRP A 139 -6.49 -18.41 2.06
N TYR A 140 -5.18 -18.60 2.29
CA TYR A 140 -4.17 -18.43 1.26
C TYR A 140 -4.22 -19.51 0.19
N THR A 141 -4.38 -20.75 0.61
CA THR A 141 -4.44 -21.90 -0.28
C THR A 141 -5.71 -21.86 -1.12
N ASN A 142 -6.85 -21.56 -0.48
CA ASN A 142 -8.15 -21.38 -1.12
C ASN A 142 -8.13 -20.27 -2.17
N ARG A 143 -7.51 -19.14 -1.84
CA ARG A 143 -7.29 -18.06 -2.80
C ARG A 143 -6.35 -18.50 -3.93
N HIS A 144 -5.27 -19.22 -3.63
CA HIS A 144 -4.36 -19.72 -4.67
C HIS A 144 -5.09 -20.62 -5.68
N TYR A 145 -5.89 -21.58 -5.20
CA TYR A 145 -6.72 -22.45 -6.04
C TYR A 145 -7.73 -21.67 -6.89
N PHE A 146 -8.34 -20.60 -6.38
CA PHE A 146 -9.21 -19.75 -7.18
C PHE A 146 -8.46 -19.07 -8.35
N PHE A 147 -7.26 -18.55 -8.10
CA PHE A 147 -6.46 -17.93 -9.15
C PHE A 147 -5.94 -18.94 -10.17
N GLU A 148 -5.64 -20.18 -9.74
CA GLU A 148 -5.23 -21.27 -10.61
C GLU A 148 -6.39 -21.75 -11.50
N SER A 149 -7.56 -22.02 -10.91
CA SER A 149 -8.73 -22.54 -11.61
C SER A 149 -9.43 -21.52 -12.51
N SER A 150 -9.59 -20.27 -12.04
CA SER A 150 -10.35 -19.23 -12.75
C SER A 150 -9.46 -18.28 -13.55
N GLY A 151 -8.13 -18.43 -13.46
CA GLY A 151 -7.14 -17.76 -14.30
C GLY A 151 -7.33 -16.24 -14.41
N SER A 152 -7.48 -15.75 -15.64
CA SER A 152 -7.57 -14.31 -15.95
C SER A 152 -8.82 -13.64 -15.37
N LEU A 153 -9.92 -14.37 -15.19
CA LEU A 153 -11.16 -13.85 -14.61
C LEU A 153 -10.97 -13.51 -13.13
N ALA A 154 -10.32 -14.39 -12.36
CA ALA A 154 -9.99 -14.13 -10.95
C ALA A 154 -9.10 -12.88 -10.80
N VAL A 155 -8.11 -12.73 -11.68
CA VAL A 155 -7.21 -11.56 -11.71
C VAL A 155 -8.00 -10.28 -11.99
N LEU A 156 -8.87 -10.28 -13.00
CA LEU A 156 -9.70 -9.13 -13.35
C LEU A 156 -10.64 -8.73 -12.21
N VAL A 157 -11.33 -9.70 -11.61
CA VAL A 157 -12.23 -9.47 -10.46
C VAL A 157 -11.45 -8.89 -9.27
N SER A 158 -10.23 -9.38 -9.00
CA SER A 158 -9.38 -8.88 -7.93
C SER A 158 -8.99 -7.40 -8.12
N PHE A 159 -8.63 -7.00 -9.34
CA PHE A 159 -8.30 -5.60 -9.64
C PHE A 159 -9.52 -4.68 -9.61
N ILE A 160 -10.67 -5.12 -10.13
CA ILE A 160 -11.94 -4.37 -10.07
C ILE A 160 -12.35 -4.15 -8.61
N THR A 161 -12.27 -5.21 -7.79
CA THR A 161 -12.63 -5.16 -6.36
C THR A 161 -11.71 -4.21 -5.58
N SER A 162 -10.40 -4.26 -5.85
CA SER A 162 -9.42 -3.35 -5.24
C SER A 162 -9.66 -1.89 -5.66
N SER A 163 -10.02 -1.67 -6.93
CA SER A 163 -10.37 -0.35 -7.46
C SER A 163 -11.63 0.21 -6.79
N ALA A 164 -12.68 -0.61 -6.68
CA ALA A 164 -13.94 -0.24 -6.04
C ALA A 164 -13.73 0.13 -4.57
N ARG A 165 -12.84 -0.58 -3.85
CA ARG A 165 -12.47 -0.29 -2.47
C ARG A 165 -11.89 1.10 -2.30
N ILE A 166 -10.90 1.47 -3.13
CA ILE A 166 -10.32 2.83 -3.13
C ILE A 166 -11.39 3.87 -3.43
N LEU A 167 -12.28 3.60 -4.39
CA LEU A 167 -13.38 4.51 -4.74
C LEU A 167 -14.39 4.70 -3.62
N ILE A 168 -14.78 3.64 -2.90
CA ILE A 168 -15.69 3.72 -1.75
C ILE A 168 -15.08 4.61 -0.66
N ILE A 169 -13.83 4.32 -0.27
CA ILE A 169 -13.13 5.10 0.76
C ILE A 169 -13.00 6.56 0.31
N SER A 170 -12.50 6.80 -0.90
CA SER A 170 -12.34 8.15 -1.47
C SER A 170 -13.65 8.93 -1.52
N SER A 171 -14.77 8.24 -1.80
CA SER A 171 -16.10 8.85 -1.85
C SER A 171 -16.63 9.22 -0.46
N LEU A 172 -16.36 8.42 0.57
CA LEU A 172 -16.70 8.74 1.96
C LEU A 172 -15.92 9.98 2.43
N PHE A 173 -14.62 10.04 2.16
CA PHE A 173 -13.79 11.21 2.47
C PHE A 173 -14.26 12.44 1.70
N PHE A 174 -14.59 12.31 0.41
CA PHE A 174 -15.11 13.41 -0.39
C PHE A 174 -16.37 14.03 0.24
N LYS A 175 -17.34 13.18 0.61
CA LYS A 175 -18.59 13.65 1.24
C LYS A 175 -18.36 14.30 2.59
N TRP A 176 -17.45 13.76 3.41
CA TRP A 176 -17.08 14.38 4.67
C TRP A 176 -16.40 15.74 4.46
N MET A 177 -15.46 15.84 3.53
CA MET A 177 -14.78 17.10 3.19
C MET A 177 -15.73 18.17 2.62
N LYS A 178 -16.83 17.76 1.98
CA LYS A 178 -17.91 18.64 1.49
C LYS A 178 -19.01 18.92 2.51
N ASN A 179 -18.85 18.46 3.76
CA ASN A 179 -19.85 18.55 4.83
C ASN A 179 -21.21 17.88 4.49
N GLU A 180 -21.24 16.94 3.53
CA GLU A 180 -22.43 16.13 3.22
C GLU A 180 -22.61 14.97 4.22
N LEU A 181 -21.56 14.61 4.95
CA LEU A 181 -21.57 13.62 6.03
C LEU A 181 -21.02 14.25 7.31
N SER A 182 -21.71 14.05 8.43
CA SER A 182 -21.18 14.42 9.75
C SER A 182 -19.97 13.54 10.09
N PHE A 183 -19.06 14.07 10.92
CA PHE A 183 -17.83 13.37 11.27
C PHE A 183 -18.07 11.97 11.84
N PHE A 184 -18.98 11.83 12.81
CA PHE A 184 -19.29 10.53 13.41
C PHE A 184 -19.87 9.55 12.40
N LYS A 185 -20.82 9.98 11.55
CA LYS A 185 -21.39 9.12 10.49
C LYS A 185 -20.32 8.67 9.49
N PHE A 186 -19.44 9.59 9.08
CA PHE A 186 -18.31 9.28 8.23
C PHE A 186 -17.38 8.24 8.87
N LEU A 187 -17.00 8.47 10.13
CA LEU A 187 -16.07 7.61 10.87
C LEU A 187 -16.63 6.20 11.03
N THR A 188 -17.89 6.06 11.44
CA THR A 188 -18.57 4.77 11.55
C THR A 188 -18.59 4.05 10.20
N LEU A 189 -18.99 4.71 9.12
CA LEU A 189 -19.08 4.07 7.80
C LEU A 189 -17.70 3.62 7.27
N VAL A 190 -16.67 4.46 7.41
CA VAL A 190 -15.34 4.16 6.87
C VAL A 190 -14.62 3.08 7.69
N ILE A 191 -14.74 3.11 9.03
CA ILE A 191 -14.17 2.08 9.90
C ILE A 191 -14.88 0.75 9.67
N THR A 192 -16.22 0.72 9.68
CA THR A 192 -16.97 -0.52 9.43
C THR A 192 -16.61 -1.11 8.07
N PHE A 193 -16.55 -0.29 7.02
CA PHE A 193 -16.16 -0.76 5.68
C PHE A 193 -14.74 -1.34 5.67
N THR A 194 -13.75 -0.63 6.22
CA THR A 194 -12.35 -1.04 6.16
C THR A 194 -12.03 -2.23 7.06
N VAL A 195 -12.71 -2.38 8.21
CA VAL A 195 -12.58 -3.56 9.07
C VAL A 195 -13.21 -4.78 8.40
N LEU A 196 -14.42 -4.66 7.82
CA LEU A 196 -15.03 -5.75 7.06
C LEU A 196 -14.16 -6.15 5.87
N ASP A 197 -13.63 -5.18 5.12
CA ASP A 197 -12.71 -5.45 4.02
C ASP A 197 -11.42 -6.12 4.49
N MET A 198 -10.86 -5.74 5.64
CA MET A 198 -9.68 -6.40 6.22
C MET A 198 -9.98 -7.87 6.53
N VAL A 199 -11.16 -8.16 7.10
CA VAL A 199 -11.58 -9.53 7.41
C VAL A 199 -11.76 -10.36 6.13
N PHE A 200 -12.48 -9.83 5.14
CA PHE A 200 -12.79 -10.56 3.91
C PHE A 200 -11.69 -10.53 2.84
N SER A 201 -10.70 -9.65 2.92
CA SER A 201 -9.59 -9.64 1.96
C SER A 201 -8.29 -10.17 2.54
N GLY A 202 -8.23 -10.27 3.88
CA GLY A 202 -7.03 -10.55 4.64
C GLY A 202 -5.98 -9.44 4.56
N ASN A 203 -6.28 -8.28 3.95
CA ASN A 203 -5.31 -7.22 3.70
C ASN A 203 -5.60 -5.97 4.55
N ARG A 204 -4.68 -5.65 5.47
CA ARG A 204 -4.77 -4.53 6.41
C ARG A 204 -4.37 -3.16 5.81
N ILE A 205 -3.81 -3.11 4.60
CA ILE A 205 -3.26 -1.86 4.06
C ILE A 205 -4.30 -0.76 3.89
N TYR A 206 -5.53 -1.09 3.50
CA TYR A 206 -6.56 -0.08 3.27
C TYR A 206 -7.10 0.52 4.57
N LEU A 207 -7.17 -0.28 5.63
CA LEU A 207 -7.44 0.20 6.98
C LEU A 207 -6.32 1.16 7.44
N PHE A 208 -5.06 0.76 7.23
CA PHE A 208 -3.89 1.60 7.51
C PHE A 208 -3.93 2.94 6.75
N CYS A 209 -4.03 2.91 5.42
CA CYS A 209 -4.09 4.13 4.60
C CYS A 209 -5.26 5.03 5.01
N THR A 210 -6.40 4.46 5.37
CA THR A 210 -7.56 5.21 5.87
C THR A 210 -7.26 5.89 7.19
N ALA A 211 -6.69 5.17 8.16
CA ALA A 211 -6.34 5.72 9.47
C ALA A 211 -5.35 6.90 9.35
N ILE A 212 -4.31 6.74 8.51
CA ILE A 212 -3.34 7.81 8.24
C ILE A 212 -4.00 9.00 7.54
N LEU A 213 -4.86 8.75 6.55
CA LEU A 213 -5.58 9.83 5.85
C LEU A 213 -6.46 10.63 6.82
N VAL A 214 -7.18 9.97 7.72
CA VAL A 214 -7.90 10.64 8.81
C VAL A 214 -6.93 11.46 9.65
N GLY A 215 -5.85 10.86 10.15
CA GLY A 215 -4.85 11.53 11.00
C GLY A 215 -4.27 12.79 10.34
N LEU A 216 -3.85 12.71 9.09
CA LEU A 216 -3.27 13.84 8.34
C LEU A 216 -4.30 14.94 8.06
N LEU A 217 -5.55 14.59 7.74
CA LEU A 217 -6.62 15.58 7.55
C LEU A 217 -6.98 16.28 8.85
N PHE A 218 -6.96 15.57 9.98
CA PHE A 218 -7.11 16.16 11.31
C PHE A 218 -5.96 17.08 11.65
N LEU A 219 -4.72 16.64 11.44
CA LEU A 219 -3.53 17.45 11.67
C LEU A 219 -3.55 18.73 10.83
N LYS A 220 -3.99 18.65 9.57
CA LYS A 220 -4.14 19.81 8.70
C LYS A 220 -5.22 20.77 9.22
N ARG A 221 -6.38 20.25 9.62
CA ARG A 221 -7.55 21.06 10.00
C ARG A 221 -7.41 21.67 11.40
N TYR A 222 -6.78 20.95 12.33
CA TYR A 222 -6.69 21.32 13.74
C TYR A 222 -5.30 21.04 14.33
N PRO A 223 -4.21 21.63 13.80
CA PRO A 223 -2.84 21.23 14.13
C PRO A 223 -2.55 21.27 15.63
N LYS A 224 -2.89 22.37 16.31
CA LYS A 224 -2.68 22.53 17.76
C LYS A 224 -3.46 21.48 18.57
N LYS A 225 -4.74 21.26 18.24
CA LYS A 225 -5.58 20.30 18.96
C LYS A 225 -5.10 18.86 18.75
N THR A 226 -4.73 18.51 17.52
CA THR A 226 -4.19 17.20 17.18
C THR A 226 -2.90 16.91 17.95
N LEU A 227 -1.97 17.87 18.03
CA LEU A 227 -0.73 17.73 18.80
C LEU A 227 -0.98 17.56 20.31
N ILE A 228 -1.90 18.34 20.88
CA ILE A 228 -2.28 18.23 22.30
C ILE A 228 -2.96 16.88 22.59
N SER A 229 -3.75 16.35 21.67
CA SER A 229 -4.42 15.05 21.81
C SER A 229 -3.51 13.84 21.56
N LEU A 230 -2.29 14.04 21.05
CA LEU A 230 -1.38 12.97 20.69
C LEU A 230 -1.10 11.99 21.86
N PRO A 231 -0.89 12.43 23.12
CA PRO A 231 -0.67 11.52 24.24
C PRO A 231 -1.83 10.55 24.51
N PHE A 232 -3.06 10.90 24.10
CA PHE A 232 -4.24 10.05 24.23
C PHE A 232 -4.48 9.20 22.98
N ILE A 233 -4.25 9.77 21.79
CA ILE A 233 -4.42 9.07 20.51
C ILE A 233 -3.34 8.00 20.32
N PHE A 234 -2.11 8.27 20.76
CA PHE A 234 -0.96 7.40 20.52
C PHE A 234 -1.14 6.01 21.17
N PRO A 235 -1.50 5.86 22.46
CA PRO A 235 -1.78 4.56 23.05
C PRO A 235 -2.89 3.77 22.34
N THR A 236 -3.99 4.44 21.98
CA THR A 236 -5.09 3.78 21.24
C THR A 236 -4.63 3.32 19.86
N THR A 237 -3.85 4.14 19.16
CA THR A 237 -3.30 3.79 17.84
C THR A 237 -2.30 2.65 17.95
N PHE A 238 -1.50 2.62 19.02
CA PHE A 238 -0.56 1.53 19.30
C PHE A 238 -1.31 0.21 19.53
N PHE A 239 -2.36 0.21 20.36
CA PHE A 239 -3.19 -0.97 20.60
C PHE A 239 -3.85 -1.50 19.32
N LEU A 240 -4.45 -0.60 18.53
CA LEU A 240 -5.07 -0.97 17.25
C LEU A 240 -4.04 -1.44 16.21
N GLY A 241 -2.86 -0.82 16.19
CA GLY A 241 -1.74 -1.23 15.34
C GLY A 241 -1.24 -2.62 15.71
N TYR A 242 -1.17 -2.94 17.01
CA TYR A 242 -0.76 -4.26 17.49
C TYR A 242 -1.80 -5.31 17.09
N PHE A 243 -3.09 -5.00 17.27
CA PHE A 243 -4.16 -5.86 16.78
C PHE A 243 -4.05 -6.13 15.26
N ALA A 244 -3.77 -5.10 14.46
CA ALA A 244 -3.55 -5.26 13.02
C ALA A 244 -2.28 -6.06 12.68
N SER A 245 -1.25 -6.02 13.55
CA SER A 245 -0.05 -6.85 13.42
C SER A 245 -0.41 -8.33 13.62
N ILE A 246 -0.96 -8.68 14.79
CA ILE A 246 -1.30 -10.06 15.16
C ILE A 246 -2.41 -10.67 14.30
N PHE A 247 -3.29 -9.83 13.72
CA PHE A 247 -4.35 -10.29 12.81
C PHE A 247 -3.80 -11.12 11.63
N ARG A 248 -2.55 -10.88 11.22
CA ARG A 248 -1.89 -11.69 10.16
C ARG A 248 -1.77 -13.17 10.53
N HIS A 249 -1.60 -13.47 11.81
CA HIS A 249 -1.50 -14.80 12.37
C HIS A 249 -2.88 -15.38 12.69
N MET A 250 -3.88 -14.53 12.96
CA MET A 250 -5.26 -14.95 13.23
C MET A 250 -6.01 -15.36 11.96
N ARG A 251 -5.86 -14.62 10.86
CA ARG A 251 -6.72 -14.77 9.66
C ARG A 251 -6.69 -16.15 8.99
N GLY A 252 -5.58 -16.87 9.05
CA GLY A 252 -5.50 -18.23 8.49
C GLY A 252 -6.38 -19.20 9.29
N PRO A 253 -6.12 -19.36 10.60
CA PRO A 253 -6.94 -20.17 11.50
C PRO A 253 -8.42 -19.80 11.56
N LEU A 254 -8.76 -18.52 11.38
CA LEU A 254 -10.13 -18.02 11.52
C LEU A 254 -11.14 -18.69 10.56
N PHE A 255 -10.72 -19.07 9.36
CA PHE A 255 -11.62 -19.61 8.33
C PHE A 255 -11.45 -21.11 8.08
N VAL A 256 -10.65 -21.81 8.90
CA VAL A 256 -10.33 -23.23 8.69
C VAL A 256 -11.59 -24.10 8.65
N ASN A 257 -12.58 -23.80 9.48
CA ASN A 257 -13.84 -24.54 9.56
C ASN A 257 -15.02 -23.79 8.91
N GLY A 258 -14.75 -22.86 7.98
CA GLY A 258 -15.77 -21.99 7.38
C GLY A 258 -15.95 -20.68 8.15
N LEU A 259 -17.20 -20.23 8.34
CA LEU A 259 -17.46 -18.96 9.05
C LEU A 259 -17.01 -19.04 10.52
N PRO A 260 -16.20 -18.08 11.02
CA PRO A 260 -15.65 -18.15 12.37
C PRO A 260 -16.72 -18.05 13.45
N THR A 261 -16.68 -18.96 14.42
CA THR A 261 -17.41 -18.82 15.69
C THR A 261 -16.62 -17.95 16.67
N PHE A 262 -17.28 -17.46 17.72
CA PHE A 262 -16.61 -16.66 18.77
C PHE A 262 -15.47 -17.44 19.46
N GLU A 263 -15.65 -18.74 19.68
CA GLU A 263 -14.62 -19.59 20.28
C GLU A 263 -13.38 -19.73 19.39
N VAL A 264 -13.57 -19.98 18.09
CA VAL A 264 -12.48 -20.02 17.10
C VAL A 264 -11.74 -18.69 17.06
N PHE A 265 -12.47 -17.58 17.15
CA PHE A 265 -11.88 -16.24 17.19
C PHE A 265 -10.97 -16.05 18.43
N ILE A 266 -11.44 -16.40 19.62
CA ILE A 266 -10.66 -16.28 20.86
C ILE A 266 -9.43 -17.19 20.82
N ASN A 267 -9.57 -18.43 20.35
CA ASN A 267 -8.45 -19.36 20.22
C ASN A 267 -7.40 -18.85 19.21
N ALA A 268 -7.83 -18.30 18.08
CA ALA A 268 -6.94 -17.69 17.10
C ALA A 268 -6.22 -16.45 17.67
N LEU A 269 -6.92 -15.62 18.44
CA LEU A 269 -6.36 -14.45 19.11
C LEU A 269 -5.27 -14.85 20.12
N ASN A 270 -5.57 -15.82 21.00
CA ASN A 270 -4.63 -16.31 22.00
C ASN A 270 -3.37 -16.89 21.35
N ARG A 271 -3.53 -17.72 20.31
CA ARG A 271 -2.39 -18.24 19.54
C ARG A 271 -1.55 -17.12 18.92
N ALA A 272 -2.19 -16.10 18.35
CA ALA A 272 -1.49 -14.99 17.72
C ALA A 272 -0.68 -14.16 18.74
N MET A 273 -1.23 -13.93 19.94
CA MET A 273 -0.52 -13.23 21.02
C MET A 273 0.66 -14.03 21.58
N ILE A 274 0.61 -15.37 21.54
CA ILE A 274 1.74 -16.23 21.92
C ILE A 274 2.85 -16.16 20.87
N LEU A 275 2.50 -16.15 19.59
CA LEU A 275 3.47 -16.07 18.48
C LEU A 275 4.16 -14.71 18.37
N GLU A 276 3.43 -13.63 18.63
CA GLU A 276 3.94 -12.27 18.58
C GLU A 276 3.55 -11.52 19.87
N PRO A 277 4.24 -11.78 20.99
CA PRO A 277 3.94 -11.13 22.26
C PRO A 277 4.16 -9.61 22.16
N PRO A 278 3.43 -8.81 22.96
CA PRO A 278 3.50 -7.37 22.90
C PRO A 278 4.91 -6.89 23.32
N ASN A 279 5.72 -6.53 22.33
CA ASN A 279 7.07 -6.01 22.51
C ASN A 279 7.25 -4.78 21.60
N PRO A 280 7.70 -3.62 22.11
CA PRO A 280 7.87 -2.41 21.30
C PRO A 280 8.77 -2.61 20.06
N LYS A 281 9.88 -3.35 20.18
CA LYS A 281 10.79 -3.64 19.06
C LYS A 281 10.07 -4.46 17.99
N SER A 282 9.45 -5.58 18.39
CA SER A 282 8.69 -6.45 17.49
C SER A 282 7.51 -5.73 16.85
N PHE A 283 6.85 -4.84 17.60
CA PHE A 283 5.77 -3.98 17.10
C PHE A 283 6.25 -3.07 15.98
N PHE A 284 7.34 -2.32 16.17
CA PHE A 284 7.84 -1.42 15.13
C PHE A 284 8.34 -2.19 13.91
N ILE A 285 9.00 -3.33 14.09
CA ILE A 285 9.39 -4.26 13.02
C ILE A 285 8.16 -4.75 12.24
N GLY A 286 7.13 -5.21 12.94
CA GLY A 286 5.92 -5.79 12.35
C GLY A 286 5.04 -4.76 11.64
N ILE A 287 4.79 -3.60 12.28
CA ILE A 287 3.89 -2.58 11.73
C ILE A 287 4.51 -1.85 10.54
N SER A 288 5.82 -1.62 10.55
CA SER A 288 6.54 -1.00 9.43
C SER A 288 6.87 -1.98 8.31
N GLU A 289 6.61 -3.27 8.51
CA GLU A 289 6.98 -4.35 7.57
C GLU A 289 8.47 -4.28 7.23
N SER A 290 9.31 -4.19 8.26
CA SER A 290 10.75 -3.91 8.13
C SER A 290 11.50 -4.92 7.26
N VAL A 291 10.95 -6.12 7.09
CA VAL A 291 11.44 -7.12 6.12
C VAL A 291 11.62 -6.54 4.72
N ASN A 292 10.82 -5.56 4.32
CA ASN A 292 10.96 -4.91 3.01
C ASN A 292 12.31 -4.20 2.89
N VAL A 293 12.84 -3.64 3.99
CA VAL A 293 14.19 -3.05 4.03
C VAL A 293 15.26 -4.14 4.03
N ASN A 294 15.07 -5.26 4.74
CA ASN A 294 15.95 -6.43 4.61
C ASN A 294 16.06 -6.91 3.15
N VAL A 295 14.93 -7.03 2.46
CA VAL A 295 14.87 -7.40 1.03
C VAL A 295 15.62 -6.40 0.16
N ILE A 296 15.46 -5.09 0.38
CA ILE A 296 16.19 -4.06 -0.39
C ILE A 296 17.71 -4.21 -0.22
N TYR A 297 18.19 -4.43 1.00
CA TYR A 297 19.62 -4.61 1.25
C TYR A 297 20.17 -5.88 0.59
N ASP A 298 19.42 -6.98 0.65
CA ASP A 298 19.81 -8.22 -0.01
C ASP A 298 19.80 -8.10 -1.54
N LEU A 299 18.85 -7.36 -2.10
CA LEU A 299 18.86 -7.00 -3.53
C LEU A 299 20.14 -6.25 -3.89
N PHE A 300 20.49 -5.20 -3.15
CA PHE A 300 21.70 -4.41 -3.39
C PHE A 300 22.99 -5.24 -3.29
N ASN A 301 23.03 -6.20 -2.38
CA ASN A 301 24.22 -7.02 -2.13
C ASN A 301 24.38 -8.18 -3.13
N ARG A 302 23.28 -8.80 -3.56
CA ARG A 302 23.31 -10.14 -4.17
C ARG A 302 22.63 -10.24 -5.53
N TYR A 303 21.74 -9.32 -5.90
CA TYR A 303 20.95 -9.44 -7.13
C TYR A 303 21.66 -8.85 -8.34
N ASN A 304 21.83 -9.68 -9.39
CA ASN A 304 22.55 -9.31 -10.62
C ASN A 304 21.76 -9.54 -11.92
N ASP A 305 20.59 -10.18 -11.86
CA ASP A 305 19.80 -10.55 -13.04
C ASP A 305 18.80 -9.45 -13.44
N PHE A 306 19.31 -8.30 -13.90
CA PHE A 306 18.48 -7.11 -14.12
C PHE A 306 17.39 -7.28 -15.20
N LEU A 307 16.19 -6.80 -14.89
CA LEU A 307 14.96 -7.04 -15.67
C LEU A 307 14.72 -6.02 -16.82
N ASN A 308 15.52 -4.96 -16.90
CA ASN A 308 15.46 -3.94 -17.96
C ASN A 308 14.06 -3.35 -18.22
N GLY A 309 13.24 -3.20 -17.18
CA GLY A 309 11.90 -2.61 -17.26
C GLY A 309 10.76 -3.62 -17.49
N ALA A 310 11.04 -4.93 -17.52
CA ALA A 310 10.02 -5.95 -17.78
C ALA A 310 8.81 -5.87 -16.84
N THR A 311 9.01 -5.57 -15.56
CA THR A 311 7.88 -5.47 -14.61
C THR A 311 7.05 -4.20 -14.80
N TYR A 312 7.66 -3.11 -15.27
CA TYR A 312 6.96 -1.87 -15.61
C TYR A 312 6.10 -2.00 -16.87
N LEU A 313 6.46 -2.90 -17.79
CA LEU A 313 5.70 -3.17 -19.02
C LEU A 313 4.57 -4.18 -18.83
N LYS A 314 4.59 -4.95 -17.74
CA LYS A 314 3.57 -5.98 -17.42
C LYS A 314 2.12 -5.50 -17.54
N PRO A 315 1.74 -4.27 -17.14
CA PRO A 315 0.37 -3.79 -17.31
C PRO A 315 -0.13 -3.75 -18.75
N LEU A 316 0.76 -3.67 -19.75
CA LEU A 316 0.36 -3.67 -21.17
C LEU A 316 -0.06 -5.05 -21.66
N PHE A 317 0.38 -6.11 -20.98
CA PHE A 317 0.16 -7.50 -21.39
C PHE A 317 -0.60 -8.30 -20.34
N PHE A 318 -1.22 -7.63 -19.36
CA PHE A 318 -1.87 -8.29 -18.22
C PHE A 318 -3.00 -9.24 -18.67
N TYR A 319 -3.68 -8.93 -19.77
CA TYR A 319 -4.79 -9.70 -20.34
C TYR A 319 -4.34 -10.96 -21.10
N ILE A 320 -3.06 -11.08 -21.46
CA ILE A 320 -2.53 -12.26 -22.15
C ILE A 320 -2.33 -13.38 -21.11
N PRO A 321 -3.04 -14.51 -21.18
CA PRO A 321 -2.86 -15.60 -20.24
C PRO A 321 -1.50 -16.29 -20.43
N ARG A 322 -0.94 -16.87 -19.36
CA ARG A 322 0.34 -17.60 -19.43
C ARG A 322 0.28 -18.84 -20.32
N SER A 323 -0.91 -19.41 -20.55
CA SER A 323 -1.11 -20.51 -21.51
C SER A 323 -0.84 -20.12 -22.96
N ILE A 324 -0.89 -18.82 -23.29
CA ILE A 324 -0.54 -18.29 -24.62
C ILE A 324 0.89 -17.74 -24.63
N TRP A 325 1.34 -17.15 -23.52
CA TRP A 325 2.71 -16.65 -23.37
C TRP A 325 3.30 -17.09 -22.03
N GLU A 326 3.97 -18.25 -22.04
CA GLU A 326 4.57 -18.83 -20.84
C GLU A 326 5.63 -17.90 -20.22
N GLY A 327 6.48 -17.32 -21.07
CA GLY A 327 7.53 -16.36 -20.71
C GLY A 327 7.05 -14.95 -20.33
N LYS A 328 5.75 -14.75 -20.08
CA LYS A 328 5.21 -13.46 -19.62
C LYS A 328 5.89 -13.02 -18.30
N PRO A 329 6.30 -11.75 -18.17
CA PRO A 329 6.94 -11.25 -16.96
C PRO A 329 6.12 -11.53 -15.70
N GLU A 330 6.76 -12.15 -14.72
CA GLU A 330 6.18 -12.37 -13.40
C GLU A 330 6.05 -11.06 -12.62
N THR A 331 5.24 -11.07 -11.56
CA THR A 331 5.23 -9.96 -10.61
C THR A 331 6.58 -9.86 -9.91
N ILE A 332 7.09 -8.64 -9.70
CA ILE A 332 8.39 -8.42 -9.03
C ILE A 332 8.50 -9.14 -7.69
N THR A 333 7.41 -9.27 -6.95
CA THR A 333 7.40 -9.94 -5.65
C THR A 333 7.65 -11.45 -5.74
N VAL A 334 7.24 -12.07 -6.85
CA VAL A 334 7.50 -13.49 -7.15
C VAL A 334 8.93 -13.66 -7.61
N ILE A 335 9.41 -12.79 -8.51
CA ILE A 335 10.81 -12.80 -8.97
C ILE A 335 11.77 -12.69 -7.78
N THR A 336 11.48 -11.79 -6.85
CA THR A 336 12.27 -11.60 -5.63
C THR A 336 12.20 -12.82 -4.72
N ALA A 337 11.01 -13.42 -4.57
CA ALA A 337 10.83 -14.64 -3.79
C ALA A 337 11.57 -15.83 -4.40
N ASN A 338 11.63 -15.95 -5.73
CA ASN A 338 12.43 -16.97 -6.41
C ASN A 338 13.93 -16.76 -6.18
N ALA A 339 14.39 -15.50 -6.09
CA ALA A 339 15.80 -15.18 -5.85
C ALA A 339 16.25 -15.43 -4.40
N PHE A 340 15.38 -15.17 -3.42
CA PHE A 340 15.76 -15.24 -2.00
C PHE A 340 15.01 -16.29 -1.17
N GLY A 341 14.13 -17.07 -1.77
CA GLY A 341 13.26 -18.03 -1.10
C GLY A 341 11.94 -17.41 -0.62
N GLY A 342 10.87 -18.22 -0.65
CA GLY A 342 9.52 -17.85 -0.22
C GLY A 342 8.50 -17.80 -1.35
N ASN A 343 7.29 -17.33 -1.03
CA ASN A 343 6.18 -17.29 -1.99
C ASN A 343 5.95 -15.89 -2.60
N SER A 344 6.28 -14.83 -1.86
CA SER A 344 6.13 -13.44 -2.31
C SER A 344 6.88 -12.51 -1.37
N LEU A 345 7.78 -11.68 -1.90
CA LEU A 345 8.56 -10.71 -1.12
C LEU A 345 8.35 -9.30 -1.66
N VAL A 346 7.95 -8.37 -0.80
CA VAL A 346 7.73 -6.97 -1.20
C VAL A 346 9.07 -6.25 -1.25
N THR A 347 9.34 -5.60 -2.38
CA THR A 347 10.61 -4.90 -2.65
C THR A 347 10.51 -3.39 -2.49
N THR A 348 9.29 -2.85 -2.32
CA THR A 348 8.96 -1.42 -2.45
C THR A 348 9.30 -0.89 -3.86
N ILE A 349 8.95 0.37 -4.14
CA ILE A 349 9.37 1.01 -5.39
C ILE A 349 10.89 1.09 -5.55
N ILE A 350 11.66 1.16 -4.46
CA ILE A 350 13.13 1.26 -4.51
C ILE A 350 13.73 -0.06 -5.00
N GLY A 351 13.33 -1.18 -4.40
CA GLY A 351 13.83 -2.49 -4.79
C GLY A 351 13.36 -2.89 -6.19
N GLU A 352 12.11 -2.61 -6.57
CA GLU A 352 11.64 -2.85 -7.95
C GLU A 352 12.44 -2.01 -8.97
N MET A 353 12.73 -0.75 -8.67
CA MET A 353 13.54 0.11 -9.54
C MET A 353 14.98 -0.39 -9.68
N TYR A 354 15.58 -0.90 -8.59
CA TYR A 354 16.91 -1.51 -8.63
C TYR A 354 16.94 -2.82 -9.42
N MET A 355 15.95 -3.69 -9.24
CA MET A 355 15.88 -4.94 -10.01
C MET A 355 15.71 -4.70 -11.51
N ASN A 356 15.02 -3.62 -11.90
CA ASN A 356 14.85 -3.31 -13.32
C ASN A 356 16.04 -2.57 -13.93
N PHE A 357 16.66 -1.64 -13.21
CA PHE A 357 17.61 -0.70 -13.81
C PHE A 357 18.93 -0.54 -13.04
N SER A 358 19.17 -1.36 -12.01
CA SER A 358 20.33 -1.24 -11.13
C SER A 358 20.52 0.20 -10.65
N ILE A 359 21.76 0.68 -10.55
CA ILE A 359 22.11 2.04 -10.15
C ILE A 359 21.48 3.13 -11.04
N PHE A 360 21.18 2.86 -12.32
CA PHE A 360 20.46 3.80 -13.18
C PHE A 360 19.04 4.08 -12.67
N GLY A 361 18.49 3.16 -11.88
CA GLY A 361 17.22 3.35 -11.18
C GLY A 361 17.19 4.60 -10.31
N ILE A 362 18.33 5.05 -9.77
CA ILE A 362 18.42 6.30 -9.00
C ILE A 362 18.01 7.50 -9.87
N VAL A 363 18.39 7.53 -11.14
CA VAL A 363 18.04 8.63 -12.06
C VAL A 363 16.61 8.47 -12.59
N LEU A 364 16.17 7.24 -12.82
CA LEU A 364 14.85 6.96 -13.41
C LEU A 364 13.69 7.12 -12.42
N LEU A 365 13.91 6.85 -11.13
CA LEU A 365 12.87 6.92 -10.10
C LEU A 365 12.09 8.25 -10.08
N PRO A 366 12.71 9.44 -10.09
CA PRO A 366 11.98 10.70 -10.06
C PRO A 366 11.16 10.92 -11.32
N ILE A 367 11.65 10.43 -12.46
CA ILE A 367 10.96 10.52 -13.75
C ILE A 367 9.70 9.64 -13.71
N VAL A 368 9.82 8.42 -13.21
CA VAL A 368 8.68 7.50 -13.05
C VAL A 368 7.65 8.10 -12.10
N LEU A 369 8.04 8.55 -10.91
CA LEU A 369 7.13 9.16 -9.94
C LEU A 369 6.44 10.42 -10.51
N TRP A 370 7.17 11.28 -11.20
CA TRP A 370 6.62 12.47 -11.85
C TRP A 370 5.65 12.15 -12.99
N PHE A 371 5.97 11.12 -13.78
CA PHE A 371 5.10 10.63 -14.84
C PHE A 371 3.80 10.05 -14.26
N THR A 372 3.90 9.20 -13.23
CA THR A 372 2.75 8.59 -12.55
C THR A 372 1.85 9.65 -11.92
N GLU A 373 2.40 10.62 -11.19
CA GLU A 373 1.62 11.76 -10.66
C GLU A 373 0.90 12.52 -11.79
N GLY A 374 1.58 12.72 -12.92
CA GLY A 374 1.01 13.35 -14.11
C GLY A 374 -0.14 12.57 -14.72
N LEU A 375 -0.06 11.23 -14.79
CA LEU A 375 -1.15 10.38 -15.26
C LEU A 375 -2.34 10.43 -14.30
N LEU A 376 -2.11 10.26 -12.99
CA LEU A 376 -3.15 10.38 -11.97
C LEU A 376 -3.89 11.72 -12.10
N THR A 377 -3.15 12.82 -12.21
CA THR A 377 -3.70 14.17 -12.35
C THR A 377 -4.49 14.31 -13.65
N LYS A 378 -3.93 13.90 -14.79
CA LYS A 378 -4.56 14.03 -16.11
C LYS A 378 -5.92 13.31 -16.18
N TYR A 379 -5.99 12.07 -15.70
CA TYR A 379 -7.21 11.27 -15.80
C TYR A 379 -8.21 11.55 -14.67
N LEU A 380 -7.75 11.99 -13.48
CA LEU A 380 -8.63 12.20 -12.34
C LEU A 380 -9.08 13.66 -12.12
N LYS A 381 -8.49 14.66 -12.79
CA LYS A 381 -8.89 16.09 -12.65
C LYS A 381 -10.39 16.33 -12.86
N ASN A 382 -11.02 15.54 -13.72
CA ASN A 382 -12.44 15.64 -14.05
C ASN A 382 -13.36 15.14 -12.91
N TYR A 383 -12.80 14.50 -11.89
CA TYR A 383 -13.53 13.93 -10.75
C TYR A 383 -13.31 14.71 -9.44
N GLY A 384 -12.82 15.95 -9.52
CA GLY A 384 -12.81 16.87 -8.38
C GLY A 384 -11.79 16.53 -7.30
N SER A 385 -12.13 16.83 -6.04
CA SER A 385 -11.23 16.62 -4.90
C SER A 385 -10.95 15.15 -4.59
N ILE A 386 -11.67 14.20 -5.19
CA ILE A 386 -11.35 12.77 -5.13
C ILE A 386 -9.96 12.47 -5.68
N LEU A 387 -9.48 13.24 -6.68
CA LEU A 387 -8.11 13.15 -7.20
C LEU A 387 -7.08 13.17 -6.06
N SER A 388 -7.22 14.10 -5.12
CA SER A 388 -6.26 14.31 -4.04
C SER A 388 -6.19 13.12 -3.08
N ILE A 389 -7.35 12.51 -2.79
CA ILE A 389 -7.48 11.34 -1.93
C ILE A 389 -6.93 10.09 -2.64
N ILE A 390 -7.35 9.84 -3.89
CA ILE A 390 -6.86 8.71 -4.67
C ILE A 390 -5.35 8.81 -4.89
N GLY A 391 -4.84 10.00 -5.21
CA GLY A 391 -3.42 10.26 -5.31
C GLY A 391 -2.69 9.90 -4.02
N PHE A 392 -3.19 10.32 -2.86
CA PHE A 392 -2.60 9.93 -1.58
C PHE A 392 -2.56 8.41 -1.39
N PHE A 393 -3.62 7.67 -1.73
CA PHE A 393 -3.63 6.20 -1.67
C PHE A 393 -2.53 5.59 -2.53
N PHE A 394 -2.45 5.95 -3.82
CA PHE A 394 -1.42 5.42 -4.70
C PHE A 394 0.00 5.78 -4.24
N GLY A 395 0.20 6.97 -3.66
CA GLY A 395 1.50 7.36 -3.10
C GLY A 395 1.99 6.43 -1.99
N ILE A 396 1.08 5.89 -1.17
CA ILE A 396 1.43 4.91 -0.13
C ILE A 396 1.55 3.50 -0.73
N LEU A 397 0.63 3.11 -1.62
CA LEU A 397 0.57 1.75 -2.17
C LEU A 397 1.84 1.37 -2.94
N PHE A 398 2.52 2.32 -3.61
CA PHE A 398 3.79 2.06 -4.30
C PHE A 398 4.92 1.54 -3.41
N PHE A 399 4.84 1.71 -2.09
CA PHE A 399 5.82 1.12 -1.17
C PHE A 399 5.49 -0.31 -0.76
N ARG A 400 4.29 -0.79 -1.07
CA ARG A 400 3.79 -2.09 -0.63
C ARG A 400 3.38 -3.01 -1.79
N MET A 401 2.98 -2.45 -2.91
CA MET A 401 2.50 -3.17 -4.07
C MET A 401 3.46 -2.97 -5.26
N PRO A 402 3.60 -3.98 -6.13
CA PRO A 402 4.30 -3.83 -7.40
C PRO A 402 3.72 -2.68 -8.22
N TYR A 403 4.57 -1.94 -8.92
CA TYR A 403 4.14 -0.87 -9.80
C TYR A 403 3.08 -1.34 -10.81
N SER A 404 3.26 -2.55 -11.35
CA SER A 404 2.32 -3.12 -12.30
C SER A 404 0.90 -3.26 -11.76
N ASP A 405 0.79 -3.67 -10.50
CA ASP A 405 -0.48 -4.00 -9.87
C ASP A 405 -1.20 -2.70 -9.49
N ASP A 406 -0.48 -1.72 -8.95
CA ASP A 406 -1.00 -0.37 -8.70
C ASP A 406 -1.47 0.30 -9.98
N PHE A 407 -0.72 0.18 -11.08
CA PHE A 407 -1.13 0.75 -12.36
C PHE A 407 -2.41 0.10 -12.90
N LEU A 408 -2.57 -1.23 -12.75
CA LEU A 408 -3.80 -1.92 -13.15
C LEU A 408 -4.99 -1.50 -12.27
N ILE A 409 -4.81 -1.41 -10.94
CA ILE A 409 -5.83 -0.87 -10.05
C ILE A 409 -6.23 0.55 -10.49
N PHE A 410 -5.26 1.39 -10.85
CA PHE A 410 -5.55 2.73 -11.36
C PHE A 410 -6.36 2.70 -12.67
N ALA A 411 -5.98 1.85 -13.63
CA ALA A 411 -6.68 1.71 -14.90
C ALA A 411 -8.15 1.28 -14.71
N PHE A 412 -8.39 0.24 -13.89
CA PHE A 412 -9.74 -0.22 -13.57
C PHE A 412 -10.53 0.80 -12.76
N LEU A 413 -9.89 1.55 -11.87
CA LEU A 413 -10.52 2.66 -11.16
C LEU A 413 -11.04 3.72 -12.13
N VAL A 414 -10.20 4.15 -13.09
CA VAL A 414 -10.60 5.14 -14.11
C VAL A 414 -11.71 4.57 -15.01
N PHE A 415 -11.64 3.28 -15.35
CA PHE A 415 -12.70 2.60 -16.08
C PHE A 415 -14.05 2.66 -15.34
N ILE A 416 -14.07 2.28 -14.05
CA ILE A 416 -15.28 2.33 -13.21
C ILE A 416 -15.83 3.77 -13.14
N LEU A 417 -14.97 4.77 -12.93
CA LEU A 417 -15.37 6.18 -12.88
C LEU A 417 -15.97 6.64 -14.21
N THR A 418 -15.33 6.29 -15.32
CA THR A 418 -15.77 6.67 -16.68
C THR A 418 -17.11 6.02 -17.00
N PHE A 419 -17.23 4.71 -16.77
CA PHE A 419 -18.45 3.94 -16.96
C PHE A 419 -19.62 4.57 -16.21
N PHE A 420 -19.52 4.79 -14.89
CA PHE A 420 -20.62 5.38 -14.13
C PHE A 420 -20.90 6.85 -14.47
N ASN A 421 -19.91 7.62 -14.92
CA ASN A 421 -20.12 8.99 -15.38
C ASN A 421 -20.90 9.04 -16.70
N ILE A 422 -20.58 8.14 -17.64
CA ILE A 422 -21.32 7.95 -18.89
C ILE A 422 -22.76 7.51 -18.57
N PHE A 423 -22.95 6.47 -17.76
CA PHE A 423 -24.30 5.99 -17.39
C PHE A 423 -25.16 7.08 -16.73
N LYS A 424 -24.57 7.95 -15.89
CA LYS A 424 -25.29 9.10 -15.33
C LYS A 424 -25.70 10.13 -16.38
N LYS A 425 -24.89 10.36 -17.41
CA LYS A 425 -25.18 11.27 -18.52
C LYS A 425 -26.26 10.71 -19.44
N TYR A 426 -26.23 9.41 -19.69
CA TYR A 426 -27.19 8.68 -20.52
C TYR A 426 -28.37 8.10 -19.71
N LYS A 427 -28.68 8.66 -18.54
CA LYS A 427 -29.88 8.25 -17.78
C LYS A 427 -31.06 8.28 -18.75
N PHE A 428 -31.52 7.11 -19.16
CA PHE A 428 -32.72 6.93 -19.96
C PHE A 428 -33.81 7.67 -19.23
N LYS A 429 -34.25 8.80 -19.80
CA LYS A 429 -35.58 9.32 -19.52
C LYS A 429 -36.50 8.23 -20.05
N PHE A 430 -36.92 7.31 -19.18
CA PHE A 430 -38.16 6.61 -19.43
C PHE A 430 -39.22 7.71 -19.40
N ASN A 431 -39.61 8.15 -20.60
CA ASN A 431 -40.81 8.95 -20.79
C ASN A 431 -42.02 8.07 -20.52
#